data_AF-A0AAD2GXT3-F1
#
_entry.id   AF-A0AAD2GXT3-F1
#
_cell.length_a   1.000
_cell.length_b   1.000
_cell.length_c   1.000
_cell.angle_alpha   90.00
_cell.angle_beta   90.00
_cell.angle_gamma   90.00
#
_symmetry.space_group_name_H-M   'P 1'
#
loop_
_entity.id
_entity.type
_entity.pdbx_description
1 polymer ?
#
loop_
_entity_poly.entity_id
_entity_poly.type
_entity_poly.pdbx_seq_one_letter_code
_entity_poly.pdbx_strand_id
1 'polypeptide(L)'
;MMDRRRSTLQPSSDMNATSRSAIPVPATVRKPNPSRMSVAGSSFNPPPPSSNPRQSMMRSQNMNPLLQSASKTNYGRTPLNNSTRRGSMWPGAANMPPPPSSQTMKDTRPLREKSFQITMKQDISQYLRSVHYDIGPATLNNIQGKEYRAIVEFLILQLDPYHPFDPASRMEDEFIPALRALRYPFVNSIDVKSLAAPASMHCWPAFLGVMHWLVECCKAIQTYEGSGDPTLQIAENIPDEFEDPMDHQALAFEYYEQAYALWMNMVDDFVEPKQSLEDRYARKNGQAHLELEETTAQLEQGVRELEKLKAAADPLAKLQNENATLKQDCEKFLKILKQYESRKKKLMDQITFEKAELITKGNQLEQLKSEQSRLAEIVKTQNLTPEEVIKMNTDHETLTQNLRDLEQKIAETNRHVMTLEVNVTNRAAAAEEAIDSYTNLLTQLELFPPLAPPLEDVDLTLDLNTASSNPHNLLSGADIRRVIKPALSAVAEAKRSARANVESERIKLDNELDQVTLECENIEEEIVEVEKKVVALNDQADDLREVAQQEAVVANAEANRLEKELANARTAALGKGTIVRSRLQTLQFNYREQVEKVARLKDETVRAILKNTHEIAIFKDEVSRCLSDLRLFAEGE
;
A
#
# COMPACT_ATOMS: atom_id res chain seq x y z
N MET A 1 -61.39 -62.57 27.83
CA MET A 1 -62.71 -61.91 27.81
C MET A 1 -62.81 -61.17 26.47
N MET A 2 -63.95 -61.33 25.81
CA MET A 2 -64.36 -60.94 24.45
C MET A 2 -64.06 -59.48 24.05
N ASP A 3 -64.13 -58.98 22.81
CA ASP A 3 -64.08 -59.46 21.41
C ASP A 3 -64.48 -58.24 20.51
N ARG A 4 -64.14 -58.28 19.21
CA ARG A 4 -64.63 -57.47 18.04
C ARG A 4 -63.96 -56.10 17.75
N ARG A 5 -63.17 -55.91 16.66
CA ARG A 5 -63.40 -55.88 15.17
C ARG A 5 -64.20 -54.64 14.70
N ARG A 6 -63.99 -53.91 13.58
CA ARG A 6 -63.22 -53.94 12.29
C ARG A 6 -63.38 -52.51 11.66
N SER A 7 -62.40 -51.85 11.02
CA SER A 7 -61.97 -51.82 9.59
C SER A 7 -62.96 -51.34 8.50
N THR A 8 -62.43 -50.54 7.54
CA THR A 8 -62.76 -50.27 6.09
C THR A 8 -63.17 -48.81 5.77
N LEU A 9 -62.46 -48.01 4.93
CA LEU A 9 -62.12 -48.00 3.47
C LEU A 9 -63.09 -47.13 2.60
N GLN A 10 -62.49 -46.26 1.79
CA GLN A 10 -62.98 -45.33 0.73
C GLN A 10 -63.79 -46.00 -0.43
N PRO A 11 -64.17 -45.30 -1.55
CA PRO A 11 -65.01 -44.11 -1.75
C PRO A 11 -66.04 -44.31 -2.92
N SER A 12 -66.66 -43.23 -3.42
CA SER A 12 -67.28 -43.00 -4.77
C SER A 12 -68.81 -42.75 -4.84
N SER A 13 -69.17 -41.60 -5.43
CA SER A 13 -70.44 -41.29 -6.13
C SER A 13 -70.25 -40.04 -7.01
N ASP A 14 -70.26 -40.23 -8.33
CA ASP A 14 -71.28 -39.83 -9.33
C ASP A 14 -71.41 -38.32 -9.61
N MET A 15 -71.04 -37.81 -10.79
CA MET A 15 -71.74 -37.85 -12.10
C MET A 15 -73.18 -37.29 -12.09
N ASN A 16 -73.35 -36.05 -12.55
CA ASN A 16 -74.27 -35.69 -13.66
C ASN A 16 -74.24 -34.19 -14.03
N ALA A 17 -73.91 -33.88 -15.29
CA ALA A 17 -74.68 -32.97 -16.17
C ALA A 17 -74.01 -32.82 -17.55
N THR A 18 -74.47 -33.63 -18.50
CA THR A 18 -74.84 -33.28 -19.89
C THR A 18 -73.92 -32.46 -20.82
N SER A 19 -73.40 -33.19 -21.83
CA SER A 19 -73.70 -33.01 -23.28
C SER A 19 -72.97 -31.96 -24.14
N ARG A 20 -72.30 -32.53 -25.15
CA ARG A 20 -72.10 -32.12 -26.56
C ARG A 20 -70.80 -31.36 -26.95
N SER A 21 -69.85 -32.15 -27.51
CA SER A 21 -69.26 -32.08 -28.87
C SER A 21 -69.05 -30.69 -29.51
N ALA A 22 -67.94 -30.32 -30.17
CA ALA A 22 -66.77 -31.04 -30.66
C ALA A 22 -65.64 -30.03 -31.01
N ILE A 23 -64.42 -30.55 -30.96
CA ILE A 23 -63.09 -30.11 -31.44
C ILE A 23 -63.15 -29.59 -32.91
N PRO A 24 -62.24 -28.71 -33.45
CA PRO A 24 -60.82 -28.59 -33.11
C PRO A 24 -60.17 -27.20 -32.92
N VAL A 25 -59.18 -27.23 -32.02
CA VAL A 25 -57.92 -26.45 -31.91
C VAL A 25 -57.00 -26.68 -33.15
N PRO A 26 -55.90 -25.90 -33.41
CA PRO A 26 -55.15 -25.11 -32.42
C PRO A 26 -54.62 -23.72 -32.85
N ALA A 27 -54.36 -22.93 -31.80
CA ALA A 27 -53.23 -22.02 -31.61
C ALA A 27 -53.04 -20.84 -32.58
N THR A 28 -53.99 -19.91 -32.57
CA THR A 28 -53.68 -18.50 -32.81
C THR A 28 -53.20 -17.85 -31.50
N VAL A 29 -52.23 -16.93 -31.63
CA VAL A 29 -51.76 -15.97 -30.62
C VAL A 29 -50.61 -16.44 -29.73
N ARG A 30 -49.40 -16.52 -30.30
CA ARG A 30 -48.31 -15.67 -29.77
C ARG A 30 -48.28 -14.39 -30.58
N LYS A 31 -48.81 -13.35 -29.96
CA LYS A 31 -48.77 -11.94 -30.34
C LYS A 31 -47.35 -11.38 -30.11
N PRO A 32 -47.04 -10.15 -30.55
CA PRO A 32 -45.86 -9.85 -31.36
C PRO A 32 -44.89 -8.87 -30.67
N ASN A 33 -43.81 -8.56 -31.40
CA ASN A 33 -43.15 -7.24 -31.53
C ASN A 33 -44.10 -6.02 -31.29
N PRO A 34 -43.61 -4.75 -31.26
CA PRO A 34 -42.25 -4.21 -31.11
C PRO A 34 -42.20 -3.01 -30.11
N SER A 35 -41.09 -2.27 -30.10
CA SER A 35 -40.99 -0.81 -29.87
C SER A 35 -40.03 -0.38 -28.75
N ARG A 36 -38.84 0.01 -29.23
CA ARG A 36 -37.98 1.10 -28.76
C ARG A 36 -38.75 2.26 -28.10
N MET A 37 -38.26 2.70 -26.94
CA MET A 37 -37.69 4.03 -26.64
C MET A 37 -37.50 4.08 -25.11
N SER A 38 -36.25 4.02 -24.63
CA SER A 38 -35.38 5.17 -24.28
C SER A 38 -35.70 5.78 -22.92
N VAL A 39 -34.65 5.87 -22.09
CA VAL A 39 -34.41 6.78 -20.95
C VAL A 39 -34.17 6.08 -19.60
N ALA A 40 -32.92 6.28 -19.13
CA ALA A 40 -32.40 6.24 -17.76
C ALA A 40 -32.47 4.91 -16.97
N GLY A 41 -31.44 4.45 -16.27
CA GLY A 41 -30.20 5.10 -15.88
C GLY A 41 -29.20 4.10 -15.31
N SER A 42 -27.94 4.54 -15.32
CA SER A 42 -26.78 3.95 -14.67
C SER A 42 -27.03 3.52 -13.23
N SER A 43 -26.32 2.46 -12.81
CA SER A 43 -25.54 2.46 -11.56
C SER A 43 -24.50 1.33 -11.58
N PHE A 44 -23.47 1.49 -12.40
CA PHE A 44 -22.11 1.27 -11.92
C PHE A 44 -21.41 2.62 -11.93
N ASN A 45 -20.79 2.93 -10.80
CA ASN A 45 -20.12 4.17 -10.45
C ASN A 45 -19.17 4.68 -11.56
N PRO A 46 -19.35 5.92 -12.02
CA PRO A 46 -18.28 6.88 -12.28
C PRO A 46 -18.01 7.69 -10.97
N PRO A 47 -17.11 8.71 -10.86
CA PRO A 47 -16.55 9.54 -11.92
C PRO A 47 -15.05 9.94 -11.76
N PRO A 48 -14.53 10.78 -12.68
CA PRO A 48 -13.12 11.12 -12.88
C PRO A 48 -12.82 12.56 -12.40
N PRO A 49 -12.21 13.43 -13.22
CA PRO A 49 -10.78 13.68 -13.40
C PRO A 49 -10.34 15.01 -12.74
N SER A 50 -9.05 15.29 -12.68
CA SER A 50 -8.59 16.66 -12.45
C SER A 50 -7.24 16.94 -13.09
N SER A 51 -7.29 17.82 -14.07
CA SER A 51 -6.22 18.69 -14.51
C SER A 51 -5.87 19.73 -13.44
N ASN A 52 -4.58 19.88 -13.15
CA ASN A 52 -3.80 21.08 -12.75
C ASN A 52 -4.57 22.35 -12.29
N PRO A 53 -4.07 23.10 -11.27
CA PRO A 53 -2.90 23.95 -11.56
C PRO A 53 -1.97 24.34 -10.39
N ARG A 54 -0.80 24.86 -10.82
CA ARG A 54 0.04 25.91 -10.20
C ARG A 54 1.06 25.56 -9.09
N GLN A 55 2.29 25.87 -9.49
CA GLN A 55 3.29 26.72 -8.81
C GLN A 55 4.17 26.12 -7.70
N SER A 56 5.42 25.84 -8.08
CA SER A 56 6.65 26.46 -7.52
C SER A 56 7.87 25.82 -8.21
N MET A 57 8.58 26.52 -9.10
CA MET A 57 9.73 27.40 -8.84
C MET A 57 10.88 26.72 -8.08
N MET A 58 11.95 26.41 -8.85
CA MET A 58 13.38 26.56 -8.48
C MET A 58 13.89 25.69 -7.30
N ARG A 59 15.15 25.29 -7.13
CA ARG A 59 16.41 25.20 -7.88
C ARG A 59 17.37 24.56 -6.85
N SER A 60 18.22 23.65 -7.30
CA SER A 60 19.54 23.23 -6.78
C SER A 60 19.90 23.40 -5.29
N GLN A 61 20.45 22.33 -4.70
CA GLN A 61 21.84 22.19 -4.15
C GLN A 61 21.83 20.92 -3.26
N ASN A 62 22.64 19.89 -3.54
CA ASN A 62 24.01 19.69 -3.04
C ASN A 62 24.05 19.75 -1.49
N MET A 63 24.55 18.79 -0.71
CA MET A 63 25.49 17.66 -0.86
C MET A 63 25.29 16.76 0.37
N ASN A 64 25.46 15.43 0.22
CA ASN A 64 26.07 14.65 1.31
C ASN A 64 26.91 13.50 0.71
N PRO A 65 28.17 13.32 1.12
CA PRO A 65 29.14 12.52 0.37
C PRO A 65 29.39 11.12 0.97
N LEU A 66 30.07 10.31 0.15
CA LEU A 66 30.72 9.02 0.43
C LEU A 66 29.87 7.75 0.35
N LEU A 67 29.69 7.30 -0.89
CA LEU A 67 29.86 5.90 -1.28
C LEU A 67 31.17 5.72 -2.05
N GLN A 68 32.02 4.82 -1.57
CA GLN A 68 32.95 3.99 -2.35
C GLN A 68 32.58 2.54 -1.97
N SER A 69 32.65 1.50 -2.79
CA SER A 69 33.00 1.29 -4.21
C SER A 69 32.75 -0.20 -4.46
N ALA A 70 32.22 -0.56 -5.65
CA ALA A 70 32.46 -1.78 -6.44
C ALA A 70 32.25 -3.19 -5.79
N SER A 71 31.88 -4.29 -6.45
CA SER A 71 31.49 -4.64 -7.83
C SER A 71 31.22 -6.16 -7.86
N LYS A 72 30.14 -6.55 -8.57
CA LYS A 72 29.92 -7.76 -9.41
C LYS A 72 30.02 -9.21 -8.83
N THR A 73 28.85 -9.86 -8.80
CA THR A 73 28.37 -11.08 -9.54
C THR A 73 29.36 -12.20 -9.94
N ASN A 74 29.12 -13.47 -9.51
CA ASN A 74 28.73 -14.58 -10.41
C ASN A 74 28.32 -15.92 -9.71
N TYR A 75 27.54 -16.69 -10.47
CA TYR A 75 26.84 -17.96 -10.25
C TYR A 75 27.62 -19.19 -9.73
N GLY A 76 26.92 -19.99 -8.89
CA GLY A 76 26.53 -21.40 -9.10
C GLY A 76 27.57 -22.49 -9.35
N ARG A 77 27.73 -23.40 -8.37
CA ARG A 77 27.95 -24.86 -8.55
C ARG A 77 27.90 -25.61 -7.20
N THR A 78 27.11 -26.67 -7.13
CA THR A 78 27.12 -27.69 -6.05
C THR A 78 28.37 -28.57 -6.14
N PRO A 79 28.77 -29.26 -5.06
CA PRO A 79 28.56 -30.72 -5.08
C PRO A 79 28.26 -31.38 -3.71
N LEU A 80 27.84 -32.64 -3.86
CA LEU A 80 27.45 -33.65 -2.87
C LEU A 80 28.67 -34.46 -2.36
N ASN A 81 28.62 -34.88 -1.09
CA ASN A 81 29.21 -36.08 -0.44
C ASN A 81 30.72 -36.43 -0.56
N ASN A 82 31.45 -36.44 0.56
CA ASN A 82 31.73 -37.62 1.42
C ASN A 82 33.03 -37.45 2.24
N SER A 83 32.94 -37.79 3.54
CA SER A 83 33.98 -38.32 4.45
C SER A 83 35.43 -37.86 4.30
N THR A 84 35.94 -37.10 5.29
CA THR A 84 37.16 -37.44 6.07
C THR A 84 37.32 -36.47 7.26
N ARG A 85 37.23 -37.03 8.47
CA ARG A 85 37.94 -36.70 9.73
C ARG A 85 38.36 -35.24 10.02
N ARG A 86 37.79 -34.73 11.13
CA ARG A 86 38.46 -34.11 12.31
C ARG A 86 39.44 -32.95 12.06
N GLY A 87 39.08 -31.77 12.57
CA GLY A 87 40.03 -30.67 12.80
C GLY A 87 39.35 -29.36 13.20
N SER A 88 39.28 -29.09 14.49
CA SER A 88 38.87 -27.81 15.09
C SER A 88 39.68 -26.64 14.53
N MET A 89 39.01 -25.68 13.91
CA MET A 89 39.64 -24.46 13.39
C MET A 89 39.50 -23.32 14.40
N TRP A 90 40.53 -23.15 15.23
CA TRP A 90 40.93 -21.84 15.70
C TRP A 90 41.54 -21.08 14.51
N PRO A 91 41.17 -19.82 14.22
CA PRO A 91 41.75 -19.06 13.12
C PRO A 91 43.21 -18.70 13.43
N GLY A 92 44.11 -19.05 12.52
CA GLY A 92 45.53 -18.74 12.60
C GLY A 92 45.78 -17.23 12.52
N ALA A 93 46.43 -16.71 13.56
CA ALA A 93 47.02 -15.38 13.58
C ALA A 93 48.48 -15.48 13.11
N ALA A 94 48.73 -15.22 11.83
CA ALA A 94 50.04 -14.78 11.34
C ALA A 94 49.95 -13.27 11.08
N ASN A 95 50.92 -12.52 11.61
CA ASN A 95 51.06 -11.06 11.62
C ASN A 95 50.46 -10.29 12.81
N MET A 96 50.80 -10.70 14.04
CA MET A 96 50.79 -9.81 15.20
C MET A 96 52.20 -9.66 15.77
N PRO A 97 52.60 -8.49 16.30
CA PRO A 97 53.86 -8.34 17.01
C PRO A 97 53.86 -9.28 18.23
N PRO A 98 55.04 -9.74 18.71
CA PRO A 98 55.09 -10.60 19.89
C PRO A 98 54.42 -9.89 21.08
N PRO A 99 53.61 -10.59 21.89
CA PRO A 99 53.02 -9.97 23.07
C PRO A 99 54.13 -9.49 24.00
N PRO A 100 53.94 -8.36 24.72
CA PRO A 100 54.91 -7.93 25.70
C PRO A 100 55.08 -9.06 26.71
N SER A 101 56.34 -9.43 26.94
CA SER A 101 56.77 -10.32 28.02
C SER A 101 55.93 -10.04 29.27
N SER A 102 55.35 -11.11 29.84
CA SER A 102 54.61 -11.12 31.11
C SER A 102 55.11 -10.04 32.07
N GLN A 103 54.40 -8.90 32.12
CA GLN A 103 54.54 -8.03 33.27
C GLN A 103 54.09 -8.87 34.45
N THR A 104 55.02 -9.20 35.35
CA THR A 104 54.69 -9.86 36.61
C THR A 104 53.65 -9.00 37.30
N MET A 105 52.38 -9.43 37.30
CA MET A 105 51.32 -8.70 37.97
C MET A 105 51.72 -8.56 39.44
N LYS A 106 51.91 -7.31 39.86
CA LYS A 106 52.24 -7.00 41.25
C LYS A 106 51.00 -7.26 42.10
N ASP A 107 51.17 -7.94 43.23
CA ASP A 107 50.08 -8.15 44.18
C ASP A 107 49.57 -6.79 44.69
N THR A 108 48.30 -6.52 44.43
CA THR A 108 47.60 -5.29 44.80
C THR A 108 47.06 -5.33 46.24
N ARG A 109 47.05 -6.51 46.86
CA ARG A 109 46.52 -6.69 48.22
C ARG A 109 47.48 -6.09 49.26
N PRO A 110 46.97 -5.40 50.30
CA PRO A 110 47.80 -4.82 51.36
C PRO A 110 48.24 -5.90 52.37
N LEU A 111 48.97 -6.93 51.90
CA LEU A 111 49.33 -8.10 52.71
C LEU A 111 50.14 -7.75 53.98
N ARG A 112 50.89 -6.65 53.97
CA ARG A 112 51.72 -6.21 55.12
C ARG A 112 50.92 -5.44 56.18
N GLU A 113 49.70 -5.03 55.89
CA GLU A 113 48.86 -4.26 56.82
C GLU A 113 48.27 -5.18 57.90
N LYS A 114 48.44 -4.81 59.18
CA LYS A 114 48.03 -5.67 60.31
C LYS A 114 46.51 -5.87 60.40
N SER A 115 45.74 -4.81 60.14
CA SER A 115 44.27 -4.84 60.05
C SER A 115 43.79 -5.86 59.01
N PHE A 116 44.35 -5.79 57.79
CA PHE A 116 44.03 -6.71 56.71
C PHE A 116 44.39 -8.17 57.05
N GLN A 117 45.54 -8.39 57.69
CA GLN A 117 45.92 -9.72 58.17
C GLN A 117 44.96 -10.27 59.25
N ILE A 118 44.42 -9.42 60.12
CA ILE A 118 43.42 -9.84 61.12
C ILE A 118 42.14 -10.28 60.41
N THR A 119 41.66 -9.52 59.43
CA THR A 119 40.49 -9.88 58.62
C THR A 119 40.71 -11.20 57.89
N MET A 120 41.83 -11.37 57.18
CA MET A 120 42.13 -12.63 56.49
C MET A 120 42.12 -13.83 57.43
N LYS A 121 42.69 -13.71 58.64
CA LYS A 121 42.68 -14.79 59.64
C LYS A 121 41.26 -15.11 60.13
N GLN A 122 40.43 -14.09 60.33
CA GLN A 122 39.03 -14.27 60.72
C GLN A 122 38.24 -14.99 59.62
N ASP A 123 38.37 -14.54 58.37
CA ASP A 123 37.69 -15.14 57.22
C ASP A 123 38.05 -16.61 57.02
N ILE A 124 39.35 -16.93 57.10
CA ILE A 124 39.84 -18.31 57.00
C ILE A 124 39.27 -19.16 58.13
N SER A 125 39.33 -18.65 59.37
CA SER A 125 38.83 -19.40 60.53
C SER A 125 37.33 -19.63 60.47
N GLN A 126 36.56 -18.63 60.01
CA GLN A 126 35.12 -18.72 59.85
C GLN A 126 34.76 -19.75 58.78
N TYR A 127 35.43 -19.71 57.63
CA TYR A 127 35.20 -20.65 56.54
C TYR A 127 35.54 -22.09 56.94
N LEU A 128 36.71 -22.32 57.54
CA LEU A 128 37.10 -23.67 57.98
C LEU A 128 36.09 -24.25 58.97
N ARG A 129 35.57 -23.44 59.90
CA ARG A 129 34.50 -23.84 60.82
C ARG A 129 33.19 -24.16 60.11
N SER A 130 32.82 -23.41 59.06
CA SER A 130 31.58 -23.67 58.32
C SER A 130 31.62 -24.99 57.54
N VAL A 131 32.82 -25.43 57.12
CA VAL A 131 33.02 -26.74 56.47
C VAL A 131 33.45 -27.84 57.46
N HIS A 132 33.24 -27.62 58.76
CA HIS A 132 33.54 -28.56 59.84
C HIS A 132 35.03 -28.99 59.95
N TYR A 133 35.96 -28.14 59.50
CA TYR A 133 37.40 -28.33 59.69
C TYR A 133 37.85 -27.63 60.99
N ASP A 134 38.29 -28.41 61.98
CA ASP A 134 38.65 -27.89 63.30
C ASP A 134 40.05 -27.26 63.30
N ILE A 135 40.14 -26.00 63.75
CA ILE A 135 41.41 -25.31 63.98
C ILE A 135 41.39 -24.59 65.33
N GLY A 136 42.51 -24.68 66.05
CA GLY A 136 42.69 -23.97 67.31
C GLY A 136 42.66 -22.44 67.14
N PRO A 137 42.14 -21.67 68.12
CA PRO A 137 41.98 -20.22 68.01
C PRO A 137 43.31 -19.45 67.86
N ALA A 138 44.45 -20.09 68.16
CA ALA A 138 45.78 -19.51 68.02
C ALA A 138 46.61 -20.09 66.86
N THR A 139 46.11 -21.10 66.14
CA THR A 139 46.87 -21.82 65.09
C THR A 139 47.35 -20.87 63.99
N LEU A 140 46.50 -19.95 63.51
CA LEU A 140 46.88 -18.96 62.49
C LEU A 140 47.81 -17.84 63.00
N ASN A 141 48.09 -17.76 64.31
CA ASN A 141 49.05 -16.81 64.86
C ASN A 141 50.48 -17.36 64.93
N ASN A 142 50.62 -18.69 65.03
CA ASN A 142 51.92 -19.37 65.08
C ASN A 142 51.83 -20.73 64.37
N ILE A 143 51.55 -20.71 63.08
CA ILE A 143 51.29 -21.93 62.31
C ILE A 143 52.57 -22.71 62.04
N GLN A 144 52.53 -24.02 62.27
CA GLN A 144 53.64 -24.91 61.91
C GLN A 144 53.54 -25.35 60.43
N GLY A 145 54.66 -25.75 59.83
CA GLY A 145 54.69 -26.23 58.43
C GLY A 145 53.69 -27.37 58.16
N LYS A 146 53.54 -28.31 59.09
CA LYS A 146 52.56 -29.42 59.01
C LYS A 146 51.12 -28.93 59.02
N GLU A 147 50.80 -27.95 59.86
CA GLU A 147 49.45 -27.37 59.96
C GLU A 147 49.13 -26.53 58.71
N TYR A 148 50.10 -25.76 58.21
CA TYR A 148 49.95 -25.01 56.96
C TYR A 148 49.72 -25.95 55.77
N ARG A 149 50.49 -27.04 55.67
CA ARG A 149 50.29 -28.10 54.68
C ARG A 149 48.87 -28.66 54.74
N ALA A 150 48.43 -29.12 55.90
CA ALA A 150 47.13 -29.74 56.08
C ALA A 150 45.97 -28.80 55.68
N ILE A 151 46.03 -27.52 56.07
CA ILE A 151 44.99 -26.55 55.72
C ILE A 151 45.00 -26.25 54.22
N VAL A 152 46.16 -26.05 53.60
CA VAL A 152 46.25 -25.77 52.16
C VAL A 152 45.81 -26.96 51.33
N GLU A 153 46.27 -28.17 51.65
CA GLU A 153 45.82 -29.39 50.97
C GLU A 153 44.30 -29.58 51.10
N PHE A 154 43.76 -29.39 52.30
CA PHE A 154 42.32 -29.43 52.53
C PHE A 154 41.57 -28.43 51.65
N LEU A 155 42.00 -27.16 51.62
CA LEU A 155 41.36 -26.13 50.80
C LEU A 155 41.46 -26.43 49.30
N ILE A 156 42.59 -26.95 48.83
CA ILE A 156 42.74 -27.37 47.43
C ILE A 156 41.82 -28.54 47.11
N LEU A 157 41.69 -29.53 48.01
CA LEU A 157 40.75 -30.64 47.83
C LEU A 157 39.28 -30.22 47.89
N GLN A 158 38.95 -29.09 48.53
CA GLN A 158 37.62 -28.48 48.44
C GLN A 158 37.35 -27.86 47.06
N LEU A 159 38.39 -27.40 46.35
CA LEU A 159 38.27 -26.85 45.00
C LEU A 159 38.34 -27.93 43.91
N ASP A 160 39.18 -28.93 44.13
CA ASP A 160 39.46 -30.04 43.22
C ASP A 160 39.56 -31.34 44.04
N PRO A 161 38.44 -32.09 44.21
CA PRO A 161 38.41 -33.32 45.00
C PRO A 161 39.35 -34.42 44.50
N TYR A 162 39.80 -34.33 43.24
CA TYR A 162 40.66 -35.33 42.61
C TYR A 162 42.10 -34.82 42.41
N HIS A 163 42.49 -33.74 43.10
CA HIS A 163 43.85 -33.22 43.02
C HIS A 163 44.88 -34.28 43.45
N PRO A 164 45.90 -34.59 42.63
CA PRO A 164 46.79 -35.71 42.87
C PRO A 164 47.92 -35.35 43.86
N PHE A 165 47.59 -35.20 45.14
CA PHE A 165 48.62 -35.07 46.18
C PHE A 165 49.37 -36.39 46.37
N ASP A 166 50.70 -36.37 46.29
CA ASP A 166 51.54 -37.52 46.62
C ASP A 166 51.92 -37.46 48.11
N PRO A 167 51.46 -38.43 48.93
CA PRO A 167 51.82 -38.48 50.36
C PRO A 167 53.33 -38.56 50.62
N ALA A 168 54.12 -39.04 49.65
CA ALA A 168 55.58 -39.13 49.76
C ALA A 168 56.32 -37.87 49.31
N SER A 169 55.64 -36.94 48.65
CA SER A 169 56.23 -35.70 48.14
C SER A 169 56.31 -34.61 49.21
N ARG A 170 57.29 -33.72 49.05
CA ARG A 170 57.46 -32.56 49.93
C ARG A 170 56.54 -31.43 49.48
N MET A 171 56.04 -30.66 50.43
CA MET A 171 55.15 -29.53 50.13
C MET A 171 55.81 -28.52 49.19
N GLU A 172 57.12 -28.29 49.30
CA GLU A 172 57.85 -27.37 48.42
C GLU A 172 57.78 -27.76 46.95
N ASP A 173 57.73 -29.06 46.67
CA ASP A 173 57.73 -29.60 45.32
C ASP A 173 56.32 -29.56 44.70
N GLU A 174 55.25 -29.60 45.52
CA GLU A 174 53.84 -29.60 45.08
C GLU A 174 53.16 -28.23 45.13
N PHE A 175 53.59 -27.34 46.03
CA PHE A 175 52.90 -26.09 46.33
C PHE A 175 52.80 -25.15 45.12
N ILE A 176 53.91 -24.94 44.39
CA ILE A 176 53.89 -24.10 43.19
C ILE A 176 53.12 -24.74 42.04
N PRO A 177 53.32 -26.04 41.70
CA PRO A 177 52.48 -26.72 40.72
C PRO A 177 50.98 -26.62 41.02
N ALA A 178 50.56 -26.84 42.26
CA ALA A 178 49.15 -26.77 42.67
C ALA A 178 48.58 -25.36 42.47
N LEU A 179 49.30 -24.32 42.92
CA LEU A 179 48.87 -22.93 42.70
C LEU A 179 48.85 -22.53 41.22
N ARG A 180 49.75 -23.07 40.39
CA ARG A 180 49.71 -22.86 38.93
C ARG A 180 48.51 -23.55 38.29
N ALA A 181 48.16 -24.76 38.74
CA ALA A 181 46.98 -25.49 38.27
C ALA A 181 45.69 -24.70 38.58
N LEU A 182 45.59 -24.16 39.80
CA LEU A 182 44.50 -23.28 40.24
C LEU A 182 44.59 -21.85 39.68
N ARG A 183 45.59 -21.55 38.83
CA ARG A 183 45.77 -20.23 38.20
C ARG A 183 45.89 -19.08 39.19
N TYR A 184 46.56 -19.32 40.32
CA TYR A 184 46.81 -18.27 41.30
C TYR A 184 47.56 -17.09 40.66
N PRO A 185 47.08 -15.84 40.77
CA PRO A 185 47.66 -14.71 40.01
C PRO A 185 49.09 -14.35 40.42
N PHE A 186 49.47 -14.61 41.67
CA PHE A 186 50.71 -14.10 42.27
C PHE A 186 51.75 -15.19 42.53
N VAL A 187 51.66 -16.35 41.86
CA VAL A 187 52.58 -17.50 42.06
C VAL A 187 54.05 -17.11 41.99
N ASN A 188 54.42 -16.26 41.03
CA ASN A 188 55.81 -15.88 40.79
C ASN A 188 56.39 -14.97 41.90
N SER A 189 55.55 -14.45 42.81
CA SER A 189 55.97 -13.62 43.94
C SER A 189 56.24 -14.41 45.23
N ILE A 190 55.97 -15.72 45.21
CA ILE A 190 56.13 -16.62 46.35
C ILE A 190 57.52 -17.25 46.33
N ASP A 191 58.25 -17.16 47.44
CA ASP A 191 59.50 -17.90 47.64
C ASP A 191 59.23 -19.25 48.31
N VAL A 192 59.36 -20.33 47.53
CA VAL A 192 59.13 -21.72 47.96
C VAL A 192 60.02 -22.12 49.14
N LYS A 193 61.23 -21.59 49.22
CA LYS A 193 62.18 -21.94 50.30
C LYS A 193 61.68 -21.52 51.68
N SER A 194 60.75 -20.57 51.74
CA SER A 194 60.15 -20.09 52.98
C SER A 194 59.02 -20.95 53.52
N LEU A 195 58.59 -22.01 52.81
CA LEU A 195 57.57 -22.97 53.31
C LEU A 195 58.04 -23.82 54.49
N ALA A 196 59.36 -23.98 54.69
CA ALA A 196 59.89 -24.67 55.87
C ALA A 196 59.56 -23.92 57.18
N ALA A 197 59.35 -22.60 57.11
CA ALA A 197 59.00 -21.74 58.24
C ALA A 197 57.93 -20.70 57.83
N PRO A 198 56.68 -21.14 57.60
CA PRO A 198 55.64 -20.31 56.99
C PRO A 198 55.21 -19.14 57.89
N ALA A 199 55.31 -19.29 59.22
CA ALA A 199 54.99 -18.25 60.20
C ALA A 199 56.08 -17.16 60.36
N SER A 200 57.16 -17.18 59.56
CA SER A 200 58.22 -16.17 59.64
C SER A 200 57.70 -14.77 59.25
N MET A 201 58.16 -13.74 59.95
CA MET A 201 57.63 -12.36 59.85
C MET A 201 57.60 -11.79 58.41
N HIS A 202 58.55 -12.19 57.56
CA HIS A 202 58.68 -11.66 56.20
C HIS A 202 57.88 -12.44 55.15
N CYS A 203 57.61 -13.72 55.39
CA CYS A 203 56.99 -14.64 54.43
C CYS A 203 55.53 -14.93 54.76
N TRP A 204 55.16 -14.85 56.04
CA TRP A 204 53.79 -15.10 56.52
C TRP A 204 52.71 -14.27 55.82
N PRO A 205 52.89 -12.96 55.54
CA PRO A 205 51.91 -12.19 54.77
C PRO A 205 51.54 -12.80 53.41
N ALA A 206 52.53 -13.36 52.69
CA ALA A 206 52.32 -13.98 51.39
C ALA A 206 51.58 -15.32 51.52
N PHE A 207 52.00 -16.18 52.45
CA PHE A 207 51.37 -17.48 52.69
C PHE A 207 49.95 -17.39 53.26
N LEU A 208 49.71 -16.43 54.15
CA LEU A 208 48.38 -16.09 54.64
C LEU A 208 47.49 -15.58 53.49
N GLY A 209 48.04 -14.75 52.60
CA GLY A 209 47.34 -14.28 51.41
C GLY A 209 46.99 -15.40 50.42
N VAL A 210 47.83 -16.42 50.28
CA VAL A 210 47.50 -17.62 49.47
C VAL A 210 46.33 -18.38 50.09
N MET A 211 46.40 -18.65 51.39
CA MET A 211 45.35 -19.38 52.11
C MET A 211 44.01 -18.64 52.11
N HIS A 212 44.03 -17.31 52.29
CA HIS A 212 42.84 -16.47 52.18
C HIS A 212 42.24 -16.52 50.78
N TRP A 213 43.08 -16.43 49.74
CA TRP A 213 42.61 -16.53 48.36
C TRP A 213 41.97 -17.89 48.06
N LEU A 214 42.57 -19.00 48.54
CA LEU A 214 41.98 -20.34 48.41
C LEU A 214 40.60 -20.40 49.07
N VAL A 215 40.46 -19.85 50.29
CA VAL A 215 39.17 -19.76 50.98
C VAL A 215 38.13 -18.98 50.17
N GLU A 216 38.51 -17.83 49.60
CA GLU A 216 37.61 -17.03 48.76
C GLU A 216 37.21 -17.78 47.48
N CYS A 217 38.13 -18.54 46.87
CA CYS A 217 37.79 -19.44 45.76
C CYS A 217 36.76 -20.50 46.19
N CYS A 218 36.94 -21.13 47.36
CA CYS A 218 36.00 -22.16 47.80
C CYS A 218 34.61 -21.56 48.08
N LYS A 219 34.54 -20.39 48.72
CA LYS A 219 33.28 -19.66 48.93
C LYS A 219 32.60 -19.30 47.61
N ALA A 220 33.38 -18.89 46.61
CA ALA A 220 32.84 -18.55 45.30
C ALA A 220 32.21 -19.76 44.60
N ILE A 221 32.85 -20.93 44.63
CA ILE A 221 32.29 -22.18 44.10
C ILE A 221 31.00 -22.55 44.86
N GLN A 222 31.04 -22.57 46.19
CA GLN A 222 29.86 -22.91 47.01
C GLN A 222 28.68 -21.97 46.75
N THR A 223 28.95 -20.67 46.57
CA THR A 223 27.91 -19.68 46.26
C THR A 223 27.32 -19.94 44.88
N TYR A 224 28.15 -20.25 43.89
CA TYR A 224 27.70 -20.57 42.54
C TYR A 224 26.89 -21.87 42.51
N GLU A 225 27.37 -22.96 43.11
CA GLU A 225 26.64 -24.23 43.21
C GLU A 225 25.29 -24.08 43.93
N GLY A 226 25.23 -23.24 44.97
CA GLY A 226 24.00 -22.95 45.71
C GLY A 226 23.08 -21.89 45.07
N SER A 227 23.49 -21.27 43.96
CA SER A 227 22.74 -20.15 43.35
C SER A 227 21.53 -20.59 42.54
N GLY A 228 21.50 -21.85 42.08
CA GLY A 228 20.49 -22.32 41.12
C GLY A 228 20.64 -21.71 39.73
N ASP A 229 21.83 -21.20 39.37
CA ASP A 229 22.11 -20.64 38.04
C ASP A 229 21.81 -21.69 36.93
N PRO A 230 21.12 -21.31 35.83
CA PRO A 230 20.77 -22.24 34.75
C PRO A 230 21.96 -22.99 34.14
N THR A 231 23.17 -22.42 34.21
CA THR A 231 24.40 -23.06 33.73
C THR A 231 24.80 -24.32 34.52
N LEU A 232 24.29 -24.47 35.75
CA LEU A 232 24.41 -25.69 36.56
C LEU A 232 23.61 -26.87 35.97
N GLN A 233 22.63 -26.61 35.11
CA GLN A 233 21.82 -27.61 34.40
C GLN A 233 21.17 -28.65 35.34
N ILE A 234 20.63 -28.19 36.48
CA ILE A 234 19.97 -29.06 37.47
C ILE A 234 18.49 -29.27 37.07
N ALA A 235 18.16 -30.47 36.60
CA ALA A 235 16.83 -30.79 36.07
C ALA A 235 15.68 -30.69 37.10
N GLU A 236 15.96 -30.95 38.38
CA GLU A 236 14.99 -30.89 39.47
C GLU A 236 14.47 -29.48 39.75
N ASN A 237 15.29 -28.46 39.47
CA ASN A 237 14.92 -27.05 39.69
C ASN A 237 14.00 -26.51 38.59
N ILE A 238 13.81 -27.26 37.50
CA ILE A 238 13.02 -26.82 36.35
C ILE A 238 11.53 -26.92 36.72
N PRO A 239 10.76 -25.83 36.58
CA PRO A 239 9.32 -25.86 36.82
C PRO A 239 8.59 -26.76 35.80
N ASP A 240 7.33 -27.12 36.08
CA ASP A 240 6.53 -27.92 35.14
C ASP A 240 6.15 -27.14 33.87
N GLU A 241 6.00 -25.82 34.01
CA GLU A 241 5.86 -24.87 32.90
C GLU A 241 7.18 -24.14 32.70
N PHE A 242 7.83 -24.36 31.56
CA PHE A 242 9.11 -23.74 31.21
C PHE A 242 9.18 -23.42 29.72
N GLU A 243 9.85 -22.33 29.37
CA GLU A 243 10.07 -21.90 27.98
C GLU A 243 11.55 -21.63 27.66
N ASP A 244 12.42 -21.56 28.68
CA ASP A 244 13.83 -21.20 28.48
C ASP A 244 14.58 -22.30 27.71
N PRO A 245 15.31 -21.97 26.64
CA PRO A 245 16.21 -22.90 25.97
C PRO A 245 17.20 -23.62 26.90
N MET A 246 17.62 -22.98 28.00
CA MET A 246 18.52 -23.58 28.99
C MET A 246 17.86 -24.70 29.79
N ASP A 247 16.56 -24.58 30.10
CA ASP A 247 15.79 -25.64 30.77
C ASP A 247 15.64 -26.86 29.86
N HIS A 248 15.36 -26.61 28.57
CA HIS A 248 15.34 -27.64 27.54
C HIS A 248 16.70 -28.36 27.43
N GLN A 249 17.79 -27.60 27.48
CA GLN A 249 19.14 -28.15 27.43
C GLN A 249 19.45 -28.98 28.68
N ALA A 250 19.08 -28.52 29.87
CA ALA A 250 19.30 -29.23 31.13
C ALA A 250 18.57 -30.59 31.17
N LEU A 251 17.29 -30.64 30.74
CA LEU A 251 16.55 -31.90 30.61
C LEU A 251 17.16 -32.84 29.57
N ALA A 252 17.62 -32.29 28.44
CA ALA A 252 18.30 -33.09 27.42
C ALA A 252 19.64 -33.64 27.93
N PHE A 253 20.38 -32.84 28.70
CA PHE A 253 21.64 -33.24 29.31
C PHE A 253 21.45 -34.37 30.32
N GLU A 254 20.46 -34.26 31.22
CA GLU A 254 20.08 -35.34 32.15
C GLU A 254 19.72 -36.62 31.40
N TYR A 255 18.91 -36.51 30.35
CA TYR A 255 18.58 -37.65 29.49
C TYR A 255 19.85 -38.29 28.88
N TYR A 256 20.75 -37.48 28.33
CA TYR A 256 21.99 -37.98 27.74
C TYR A 256 22.91 -38.60 28.78
N GLU A 257 23.02 -38.03 29.98
CA GLU A 257 23.81 -38.59 31.07
C GLU A 257 23.30 -39.98 31.45
N GLN A 258 22.00 -40.11 31.71
CA GLN A 258 21.37 -41.38 32.09
C GLN A 258 21.46 -42.41 30.95
N ALA A 259 21.14 -42.01 29.72
CA ALA A 259 21.25 -42.89 28.56
C ALA A 259 22.70 -43.33 28.31
N TYR A 260 23.66 -42.43 28.48
CA TYR A 260 25.08 -42.75 28.30
C TYR A 260 25.61 -43.67 29.41
N ALA A 261 25.13 -43.52 30.64
CA ALA A 261 25.43 -44.46 31.73
C ALA A 261 24.90 -45.87 31.44
N LEU A 262 23.67 -45.98 30.90
CA LEU A 262 23.11 -47.25 30.43
C LEU A 262 23.91 -47.84 29.27
N TRP A 263 24.28 -47.00 28.30
CA TRP A 263 25.11 -47.40 27.17
C TRP A 263 26.49 -47.91 27.60
N MET A 264 27.12 -47.26 28.58
CA MET A 264 28.37 -47.73 29.21
C MET A 264 28.23 -49.10 29.87
N ASN A 265 27.03 -49.45 30.32
CA ASN A 265 26.67 -50.78 30.82
C ASN A 265 26.22 -51.74 29.70
N MET A 266 26.49 -51.41 28.43
CA MET A 266 26.16 -52.21 27.25
C MET A 266 24.64 -52.41 27.06
N VAL A 267 23.84 -51.47 27.55
CA VAL A 267 22.39 -51.43 27.31
C VAL A 267 22.10 -50.45 26.17
N ASP A 268 21.47 -50.94 25.10
CA ASP A 268 21.13 -50.14 23.90
C ASP A 268 19.68 -49.62 23.90
N ASP A 269 18.88 -49.98 24.91
CA ASP A 269 17.49 -49.50 25.05
C ASP A 269 17.37 -48.57 26.27
N PHE A 270 16.91 -47.35 26.03
CA PHE A 270 16.86 -46.25 27.01
C PHE A 270 15.44 -45.95 27.45
N VAL A 271 14.68 -46.99 27.83
CA VAL A 271 13.25 -46.87 28.14
C VAL A 271 12.99 -45.89 29.28
N GLU A 272 13.64 -46.06 30.43
CA GLU A 272 13.38 -45.24 31.62
C GLU A 272 13.76 -43.77 31.41
N PRO A 273 14.98 -43.41 30.92
CA PRO A 273 15.33 -42.02 30.69
C PRO A 273 14.41 -41.35 29.66
N LYS A 274 14.01 -42.10 28.62
CA LYS A 274 13.11 -41.60 27.59
C LYS A 274 11.73 -41.32 28.16
N GLN A 275 11.18 -42.25 28.95
CA GLN A 275 9.87 -42.08 29.57
C GLN A 275 9.85 -40.90 30.55
N SER A 276 10.91 -40.74 31.37
CA SER A 276 11.05 -39.59 32.26
C SER A 276 11.00 -38.25 31.50
N LEU A 277 11.71 -38.17 30.37
CA LEU A 277 11.70 -36.99 29.50
C LEU A 277 10.32 -36.75 28.88
N GLU A 278 9.68 -37.81 28.35
CA GLU A 278 8.33 -37.73 27.78
C GLU A 278 7.31 -37.24 28.82
N ASP A 279 7.37 -37.74 30.06
CA ASP A 279 6.49 -37.33 31.16
C ASP A 279 6.70 -35.84 31.54
N ARG A 280 7.93 -35.33 31.48
CA ARG A 280 8.19 -33.89 31.68
C ARG A 280 7.56 -33.03 30.60
N TYR A 281 7.73 -33.39 29.33
CA TYR A 281 7.11 -32.64 28.22
C TYR A 281 5.59 -32.82 28.16
N ALA A 282 5.07 -33.98 28.56
CA ALA A 282 3.63 -34.20 28.65
C ALA A 282 2.99 -33.30 29.71
N ARG A 283 3.63 -33.13 30.88
CA ARG A 283 3.18 -32.17 31.90
C ARG A 283 3.19 -30.74 31.38
N LYS A 284 4.28 -30.31 30.75
CA LYS A 284 4.38 -28.99 30.10
C LYS A 284 3.25 -28.76 29.10
N ASN A 285 2.99 -29.75 28.23
CA ASN A 285 1.98 -29.63 27.18
C ASN A 285 0.54 -29.77 27.71
N GLY A 286 0.34 -30.33 28.90
CA GLY A 286 -0.98 -30.58 29.46
C GLY A 286 -1.85 -29.33 29.55
N GLN A 287 -1.28 -28.23 30.04
CA GLN A 287 -2.00 -26.95 30.11
C GLN A 287 -2.25 -26.37 28.72
N ALA A 288 -1.26 -26.39 27.83
CA ALA A 288 -1.43 -25.91 26.47
C ALA A 288 -2.53 -26.69 25.71
N HIS A 289 -2.66 -27.99 25.98
CA HIS A 289 -3.76 -28.80 25.44
C HIS A 289 -5.12 -28.39 25.99
N LEU A 290 -5.25 -28.14 27.30
CA LEU A 290 -6.50 -27.67 27.90
C LEU A 290 -6.91 -26.30 27.34
N GLU A 291 -5.97 -25.36 27.23
CA GLU A 291 -6.23 -24.04 26.65
C GLU A 291 -6.63 -24.13 25.17
N LEU A 292 -6.00 -25.05 24.41
CA LEU A 292 -6.36 -25.32 23.02
C LEU A 292 -7.77 -25.90 22.91
N GLU A 293 -8.15 -26.85 23.77
CA GLU A 293 -9.50 -27.42 23.80
C GLU A 293 -10.55 -26.36 24.16
N GLU A 294 -10.28 -25.49 25.13
CA GLU A 294 -11.20 -24.42 25.50
C GLU A 294 -11.38 -23.41 24.35
N THR A 295 -10.28 -22.94 23.78
CA THR A 295 -10.32 -21.96 22.67
C THR A 295 -10.96 -22.53 21.41
N THR A 296 -10.72 -23.80 21.10
CA THR A 296 -11.40 -24.47 19.97
C THR A 296 -12.90 -24.61 20.21
N ALA A 297 -13.33 -24.94 21.43
CA ALA A 297 -14.76 -24.96 21.78
C ALA A 297 -15.42 -23.57 21.67
N GLN A 298 -14.74 -22.51 22.13
CA GLN A 298 -15.21 -21.13 21.98
C GLN A 298 -15.31 -20.71 20.51
N LEU A 299 -14.32 -21.11 19.69
CA LEU A 299 -14.33 -20.85 18.25
C LEU A 299 -15.51 -21.56 17.57
N GLU A 300 -15.74 -22.84 17.87
CA GLU A 300 -16.89 -23.57 17.34
C GLU A 300 -18.21 -22.92 17.72
N GLN A 301 -18.36 -22.47 18.97
CA GLN A 301 -19.56 -21.76 19.41
C GLN A 301 -19.74 -20.46 18.62
N GLY A 302 -18.68 -19.65 18.49
CA GLY A 302 -18.71 -18.40 17.74
C GLY A 302 -19.05 -18.61 16.26
N VAL A 303 -18.51 -19.67 15.64
CA VAL A 303 -18.85 -20.04 14.25
C VAL A 303 -20.32 -20.42 14.13
N ARG A 304 -20.86 -21.24 15.04
CA ARG A 304 -22.28 -21.62 15.04
C ARG A 304 -23.20 -20.40 15.23
N GLU A 305 -22.83 -19.45 16.09
CA GLU A 305 -23.59 -18.21 16.28
C GLU A 305 -23.56 -17.33 15.03
N LEU A 306 -22.38 -17.21 14.41
CA LEU A 306 -22.21 -16.46 13.17
C LEU A 306 -23.01 -17.07 12.02
N GLU A 307 -23.01 -18.40 11.88
CA GLU A 307 -23.85 -19.11 10.90
C GLU A 307 -25.33 -18.86 11.14
N LYS A 308 -25.80 -18.90 12.39
CA LYS A 308 -27.19 -18.55 12.74
C LYS A 308 -27.53 -17.11 12.37
N LEU A 309 -26.63 -16.16 12.63
CA LEU A 309 -26.82 -14.75 12.29
C LEU A 309 -26.81 -14.51 10.78
N LYS A 310 -25.97 -15.23 10.02
CA LYS A 310 -25.95 -15.18 8.55
C LYS A 310 -27.18 -15.84 7.91
N ALA A 311 -27.67 -16.93 8.51
CA ALA A 311 -28.87 -17.63 8.05
C ALA A 311 -30.16 -16.86 8.39
N ALA A 312 -30.16 -16.11 9.49
CA ALA A 312 -31.23 -15.18 9.80
C ALA A 312 -31.28 -14.07 8.72
N ALA A 313 -32.47 -13.83 8.16
CA ALA A 313 -32.68 -12.71 7.25
C ALA A 313 -32.31 -11.40 7.95
N ASP A 314 -31.72 -10.45 7.21
CA ASP A 314 -31.23 -9.17 7.73
C ASP A 314 -32.31 -8.50 8.62
N PRO A 315 -32.09 -8.46 9.95
CA PRO A 315 -33.05 -7.87 10.89
C PRO A 315 -33.35 -6.41 10.54
N LEU A 316 -32.38 -5.70 9.96
CA LEU A 316 -32.55 -4.32 9.53
C LEU A 316 -33.49 -4.24 8.33
N ALA A 317 -33.31 -5.09 7.32
CA ALA A 317 -34.21 -5.15 6.17
C ALA A 317 -35.65 -5.49 6.59
N LYS A 318 -35.83 -6.41 7.54
CA LYS A 318 -37.15 -6.72 8.11
C LYS A 318 -37.78 -5.50 8.80
N LEU A 319 -37.03 -4.83 9.67
CA LEU A 319 -37.48 -3.62 10.37
C LEU A 319 -37.76 -2.45 9.41
N GLN A 320 -36.96 -2.29 8.36
CA GLN A 320 -37.17 -1.27 7.34
C GLN A 320 -38.47 -1.51 6.55
N ASN A 321 -38.74 -2.76 6.16
CA ASN A 321 -39.99 -3.14 5.49
C ASN A 321 -41.22 -2.96 6.40
N GLU A 322 -41.11 -3.33 7.68
CA GLU A 322 -42.16 -3.08 8.67
C GLU A 322 -42.40 -1.57 8.85
N ASN A 323 -41.35 -0.76 8.97
CA ASN A 323 -41.47 0.68 9.09
C ASN A 323 -42.11 1.33 7.85
N ALA A 324 -41.71 0.89 6.64
CA ALA A 324 -42.28 1.37 5.39
C ALA A 324 -43.78 1.04 5.30
N THR A 325 -44.17 -0.18 5.67
CA THR A 325 -45.56 -0.62 5.71
C THR A 325 -46.38 0.22 6.70
N LEU A 326 -45.87 0.41 7.91
CA LEU A 326 -46.53 1.23 8.94
C LEU A 326 -46.69 2.69 8.52
N LYS A 327 -45.68 3.29 7.88
CA LYS A 327 -45.79 4.66 7.33
C LYS A 327 -46.87 4.75 6.25
N GLN A 328 -46.91 3.78 5.34
CA GLN A 328 -47.91 3.75 4.29
C GLN A 328 -49.33 3.62 4.86
N ASP A 329 -49.49 2.79 5.91
CA ASP A 329 -50.79 2.62 6.58
C ASP A 329 -51.19 3.87 7.37
N CYS A 330 -50.26 4.54 8.04
CA CYS A 330 -50.50 5.85 8.65
C CYS A 330 -51.01 6.87 7.63
N GLU A 331 -50.40 6.96 6.44
CA GLU A 331 -50.87 7.86 5.38
C GLU A 331 -52.28 7.50 4.88
N LYS A 332 -52.57 6.20 4.71
CA LYS A 332 -53.91 5.73 4.34
C LYS A 332 -54.93 6.13 5.40
N PHE A 333 -54.63 5.91 6.68
CA PHE A 333 -55.53 6.28 7.77
C PHE A 333 -55.73 7.79 7.88
N LEU A 334 -54.69 8.61 7.67
CA LEU A 334 -54.83 10.06 7.63
C LEU A 334 -55.73 10.53 6.47
N LYS A 335 -55.59 9.93 5.28
CA LYS A 335 -56.48 10.22 4.14
C LYS A 335 -57.94 9.86 4.45
N ILE A 336 -58.15 8.70 5.07
CA ILE A 336 -59.48 8.25 5.50
C ILE A 336 -60.06 9.23 6.53
N LEU A 337 -59.30 9.60 7.57
CA LEU A 337 -59.73 10.56 8.58
C LEU A 337 -60.15 11.89 7.95
N LYS A 338 -59.32 12.45 7.05
CA LYS A 338 -59.64 13.69 6.34
C LYS A 338 -60.94 13.59 5.52
N GLN A 339 -61.18 12.45 4.87
CA GLN A 339 -62.42 12.21 4.14
C GLN A 339 -63.63 12.16 5.07
N TYR A 340 -63.53 11.47 6.20
CA TYR A 340 -64.61 11.38 7.18
C TYR A 340 -64.85 12.71 7.90
N GLU A 341 -63.81 13.49 8.20
CA GLU A 341 -63.94 14.85 8.74
C GLU A 341 -64.66 15.78 7.76
N SER A 342 -64.30 15.73 6.47
CA SER A 342 -65.00 16.48 5.43
C SER A 342 -66.47 16.07 5.32
N ARG A 343 -66.76 14.76 5.34
CA ARG A 343 -68.13 14.24 5.33
C ARG A 343 -68.92 14.67 6.56
N LYS A 344 -68.31 14.60 7.75
CA LYS A 344 -68.90 15.06 9.02
C LYS A 344 -69.24 16.54 8.93
N LYS A 345 -68.32 17.37 8.41
CA LYS A 345 -68.55 18.81 8.22
C LYS A 345 -69.73 19.06 7.27
N LYS A 346 -69.76 18.42 6.10
CA LYS A 346 -70.89 18.54 5.15
C LYS A 346 -72.22 18.15 5.78
N LEU A 347 -72.25 17.05 6.53
CA LEU A 347 -73.46 16.63 7.23
C LEU A 347 -73.88 17.63 8.32
N MET A 348 -72.94 18.20 9.08
CA MET A 348 -73.25 19.26 10.04
C MET A 348 -73.81 20.49 9.35
N ASP A 349 -73.16 20.95 8.27
CA ASP A 349 -73.62 22.11 7.49
C ASP A 349 -75.03 21.85 6.92
N GLN A 350 -75.30 20.66 6.41
CA GLN A 350 -76.63 20.28 5.92
C GLN A 350 -77.67 20.23 7.05
N ILE A 351 -77.35 19.64 8.21
CA ILE A 351 -78.25 19.67 9.37
C ILE A 351 -78.56 21.10 9.80
N THR A 352 -77.57 22.01 9.78
CA THR A 352 -77.80 23.42 10.11
C THR A 352 -78.69 24.12 9.09
N PHE A 353 -78.50 23.83 7.80
CA PHE A 353 -79.34 24.35 6.72
C PHE A 353 -80.79 23.87 6.84
N GLU A 354 -81.00 22.56 6.98
CA GLU A 354 -82.32 21.93 7.13
C GLU A 354 -83.05 22.46 8.37
N LYS A 355 -82.33 22.67 9.49
CA LYS A 355 -82.92 23.31 10.68
C LYS A 355 -83.36 24.75 10.41
N ALA A 356 -82.57 25.53 9.69
CA ALA A 356 -82.93 26.91 9.33
C ALA A 356 -84.13 26.95 8.35
N GLU A 357 -84.17 26.03 7.39
CA GLU A 357 -85.30 25.89 6.48
C GLU A 357 -86.57 25.47 7.21
N LEU A 358 -86.49 24.50 8.14
CA LEU A 358 -87.62 24.07 8.96
C LEU A 358 -88.22 25.24 9.75
N ILE A 359 -87.38 26.09 10.36
CA ILE A 359 -87.83 27.30 11.05
C ILE A 359 -88.54 28.25 10.07
N THR A 360 -87.94 28.49 8.91
CA THR A 360 -88.51 29.38 7.89
C THR A 360 -89.86 28.88 7.38
N LYS A 361 -89.96 27.58 7.06
CA LYS A 361 -91.20 26.92 6.63
C LYS A 361 -92.24 26.90 7.74
N GLY A 362 -91.82 26.71 8.99
CA GLY A 362 -92.68 26.81 10.17
C GLY A 362 -93.32 28.20 10.27
N ASN A 363 -92.52 29.26 10.15
CA ASN A 363 -93.00 30.64 10.16
C ASN A 363 -93.95 30.93 8.99
N GLN A 364 -93.63 30.45 7.78
CA GLN A 364 -94.51 30.59 6.60
C GLN A 364 -95.86 29.89 6.80
N LEU A 365 -95.85 28.69 7.39
CA LEU A 365 -97.08 27.93 7.65
C LEU A 365 -97.96 28.64 8.68
N GLU A 366 -97.37 29.25 9.70
CA GLU A 366 -98.07 30.07 10.69
C GLU A 366 -98.67 31.33 10.05
N GLN A 367 -97.92 32.02 9.18
CA GLN A 367 -98.42 33.15 8.40
C GLN A 367 -99.59 32.74 7.49
N LEU A 368 -99.45 31.65 6.73
CA LEU A 368 -100.51 31.14 5.85
C LEU A 368 -101.77 30.73 6.61
N LYS A 369 -101.64 30.13 7.81
CA LYS A 369 -102.79 29.86 8.68
C LYS A 369 -103.51 31.14 9.11
N SER A 370 -102.74 32.17 9.46
CA SER A 370 -103.32 33.48 9.82
C SER A 370 -104.05 34.14 8.64
N GLU A 371 -103.49 34.04 7.43
CA GLU A 371 -104.10 34.56 6.20
C GLU A 371 -105.33 33.75 5.79
N GLN A 372 -105.30 32.42 5.94
CA GLN A 372 -106.46 31.56 5.70
C GLN A 372 -107.62 31.93 6.63
N SER A 373 -107.36 32.12 7.92
CA SER A 373 -108.37 32.59 8.86
C SER A 373 -108.92 33.97 8.46
N ARG A 374 -108.04 34.90 8.03
CA ARG A 374 -108.46 36.23 7.54
C ARG A 374 -109.32 36.13 6.28
N LEU A 375 -108.92 35.32 5.30
CA LEU A 375 -109.65 35.13 4.05
C LEU A 375 -110.97 34.40 4.27
N ALA A 376 -111.04 33.43 5.19
CA ALA A 376 -112.29 32.79 5.58
C ALA A 376 -113.27 33.80 6.21
N GLU A 377 -112.78 34.76 7.00
CA GLU A 377 -113.59 35.86 7.52
C GLU A 377 -114.10 36.78 6.39
N ILE A 378 -113.22 37.13 5.43
CA ILE A 378 -113.56 37.97 4.27
C ILE A 378 -114.59 37.27 3.36
N VAL A 379 -114.42 35.98 3.08
CA VAL A 379 -115.37 35.19 2.27
C VAL A 379 -116.71 35.06 2.99
N LYS A 380 -116.73 34.94 4.31
CA LYS A 380 -117.97 34.96 5.11
C LYS A 380 -118.72 36.30 5.02
N THR A 381 -118.00 37.42 4.80
CA THR A 381 -118.61 38.74 4.57
C THR A 381 -119.04 39.00 3.12
N GLN A 382 -118.61 38.18 2.16
CA GLN A 382 -118.97 38.30 0.75
C GLN A 382 -120.10 37.32 0.40
N ASN A 383 -121.32 37.83 0.22
CA ASN A 383 -122.44 37.06 -0.33
C ASN A 383 -122.30 36.96 -1.86
N LEU A 384 -121.42 36.07 -2.34
CA LEU A 384 -121.31 35.71 -3.75
C LEU A 384 -122.17 34.45 -4.02
N THR A 385 -123.02 34.50 -5.03
CA THR A 385 -123.85 33.37 -5.44
C THR A 385 -123.05 32.35 -6.26
N PRO A 386 -123.33 31.04 -6.14
CA PRO A 386 -122.59 29.99 -6.85
C PRO A 386 -122.55 30.14 -8.37
N GLU A 387 -123.56 30.79 -8.96
CA GLU A 387 -123.65 31.02 -10.41
C GLU A 387 -122.67 32.09 -10.91
N GLU A 388 -122.38 33.13 -10.12
CA GLU A 388 -121.36 34.14 -10.46
C GLU A 388 -119.95 33.56 -10.37
N VAL A 389 -119.71 32.65 -9.41
CA VAL A 389 -118.44 31.92 -9.28
C VAL A 389 -118.21 30.97 -10.45
N ILE A 390 -119.25 30.30 -10.95
CA ILE A 390 -119.15 29.42 -12.12
C ILE A 390 -118.86 30.23 -13.39
N LYS A 391 -119.54 31.36 -13.60
CA LYS A 391 -119.30 32.22 -14.77
C LYS A 391 -117.91 32.86 -14.75
N MET A 392 -117.45 33.30 -13.58
CA MET A 392 -116.10 33.82 -13.39
C MET A 392 -115.05 32.73 -13.58
N ASN A 393 -115.32 31.48 -13.16
CA ASN A 393 -114.43 30.35 -13.39
C ASN A 393 -114.36 29.94 -14.87
N THR A 394 -115.47 30.00 -15.62
CA THR A 394 -115.45 29.72 -17.07
C THR A 394 -114.72 30.80 -17.87
N ASP A 395 -114.90 32.07 -17.49
CA ASP A 395 -114.17 33.19 -18.09
C ASP A 395 -112.68 33.11 -17.71
N HIS A 396 -112.36 32.71 -16.48
CA HIS A 396 -110.99 32.45 -16.04
C HIS A 396 -110.36 31.26 -16.77
N GLU A 397 -111.08 30.14 -16.98
CA GLU A 397 -110.57 28.97 -17.71
C GLU A 397 -110.30 29.29 -19.18
N THR A 398 -111.20 30.00 -19.85
CA THR A 398 -111.00 30.41 -21.25
C THR A 398 -109.85 31.41 -21.39
N LEU A 399 -109.73 32.38 -20.47
CA LEU A 399 -108.62 33.32 -20.48
C LEU A 399 -107.29 32.63 -20.13
N THR A 400 -107.29 31.69 -19.17
CA THR A 400 -106.11 30.89 -18.80
C THR A 400 -105.66 30.00 -19.96
N GLN A 401 -106.59 29.41 -20.71
CA GLN A 401 -106.24 28.59 -21.87
C GLN A 401 -105.64 29.43 -23.00
N ASN A 402 -106.19 30.61 -23.29
CA ASN A 402 -105.61 31.55 -24.26
C ASN A 402 -104.23 32.07 -23.81
N LEU A 403 -104.03 32.29 -22.50
CA LEU A 403 -102.74 32.68 -21.95
C LEU A 403 -101.70 31.58 -22.12
N ARG A 404 -102.06 30.32 -21.83
CA ARG A 404 -101.17 29.16 -22.06
C ARG A 404 -100.78 29.00 -23.53
N ASP A 405 -101.73 29.16 -24.45
CA ASP A 405 -101.45 29.05 -25.88
C ASP A 405 -100.51 30.18 -26.36
N LEU A 406 -100.68 31.41 -25.83
CA LEU A 406 -99.77 32.53 -26.09
C LEU A 406 -98.40 32.34 -25.44
N GLU A 407 -98.33 31.86 -24.20
CA GLU A 407 -97.08 31.53 -23.51
C GLU A 407 -96.31 30.43 -24.23
N GLN A 408 -97.00 29.40 -24.73
CA GLN A 408 -96.38 28.35 -25.53
C GLN A 408 -95.84 28.91 -26.84
N LYS A 409 -96.59 29.77 -27.53
CA LYS A 409 -96.14 30.40 -28.78
C LYS A 409 -94.96 31.35 -28.56
N ILE A 410 -94.94 32.07 -27.44
CA ILE A 410 -93.80 32.90 -27.01
C ILE A 410 -92.60 32.02 -26.68
N ALA A 411 -92.79 30.91 -25.96
CA ALA A 411 -91.71 29.98 -25.62
C ALA A 411 -91.11 29.31 -26.87
N GLU A 412 -91.93 28.90 -27.83
CA GLU A 412 -91.48 28.35 -29.11
C GLU A 412 -90.71 29.38 -29.94
N THR A 413 -91.21 30.62 -29.99
CA THR A 413 -90.53 31.72 -30.70
C THR A 413 -89.21 32.08 -30.02
N ASN A 414 -89.18 32.19 -28.70
CA ASN A 414 -87.96 32.43 -27.92
C ASN A 414 -86.96 31.28 -28.07
N ARG A 415 -87.42 30.02 -28.11
CA ARG A 415 -86.55 28.87 -28.39
C ARG A 415 -85.95 28.94 -29.79
N HIS A 416 -86.73 29.41 -30.78
CA HIS A 416 -86.24 29.63 -32.13
C HIS A 416 -85.20 30.77 -32.19
N VAL A 417 -85.45 31.89 -31.50
CA VAL A 417 -84.51 33.01 -31.35
C VAL A 417 -83.22 32.57 -30.66
N MET A 418 -83.31 31.88 -29.51
CA MET A 418 -82.13 31.34 -28.82
C MET A 418 -81.32 30.39 -29.71
N THR A 419 -81.98 29.56 -30.52
CA THR A 419 -81.30 28.67 -31.46
C THR A 419 -80.59 29.46 -32.58
N LEU A 420 -81.21 30.53 -33.08
CA LEU A 420 -80.60 31.43 -34.07
C LEU A 420 -79.45 32.23 -33.46
N GLU A 421 -79.57 32.74 -32.24
CA GLU A 421 -78.51 33.43 -31.51
C GLU A 421 -77.31 32.51 -31.29
N VAL A 422 -77.52 31.27 -30.86
CA VAL A 422 -76.45 30.27 -30.72
C VAL A 422 -75.78 29.96 -32.06
N ASN A 423 -76.55 29.89 -33.15
CA ASN A 423 -75.96 29.69 -34.47
C ASN A 423 -75.14 30.91 -34.94
N VAL A 424 -75.61 32.13 -34.68
CA VAL A 424 -74.89 33.36 -35.02
C VAL A 424 -73.62 33.50 -34.18
N THR A 425 -73.67 33.24 -32.87
CA THR A 425 -72.48 33.28 -32.01
C THR A 425 -71.46 32.20 -32.38
N ASN A 426 -71.91 30.98 -32.67
CA ASN A 426 -71.00 29.91 -33.15
C ASN A 426 -70.34 30.28 -34.48
N ARG A 427 -71.08 30.90 -35.42
CA ARG A 427 -70.52 31.35 -36.71
C ARG A 427 -69.60 32.56 -36.57
N ALA A 428 -69.89 33.48 -35.64
CA ALA A 428 -69.02 34.60 -35.30
C ALA A 428 -67.70 34.10 -34.69
N ALA A 429 -67.75 33.19 -33.71
CA ALA A 429 -66.57 32.60 -33.09
C ALA A 429 -65.69 31.85 -34.11
N ALA A 430 -66.30 31.09 -35.03
CA ALA A 430 -65.56 30.41 -36.09
C ALA A 430 -64.89 31.40 -37.07
N ALA A 431 -65.48 32.58 -37.29
CA ALA A 431 -64.89 33.63 -38.12
C ALA A 431 -63.75 34.37 -37.39
N GLU A 432 -63.90 34.62 -36.09
CA GLU A 432 -62.83 35.17 -35.23
C GLU A 432 -61.63 34.22 -35.17
N GLU A 433 -61.86 32.92 -34.93
CA GLU A 433 -60.78 31.91 -34.92
C GLU A 433 -60.02 31.83 -36.26
N ALA A 434 -60.73 31.98 -37.38
CA ALA A 434 -60.12 32.01 -38.70
C ALA A 434 -59.25 33.27 -38.92
N ILE A 435 -59.68 34.43 -38.40
CA ILE A 435 -58.91 35.67 -38.45
C ILE A 435 -57.72 35.61 -37.50
N ASP A 436 -57.89 35.13 -36.27
CA ASP A 436 -56.80 34.94 -35.32
C ASP A 436 -55.74 33.99 -35.89
N SER A 437 -56.15 32.90 -36.52
CA SER A 437 -55.24 31.96 -37.20
C SER A 437 -54.47 32.65 -38.33
N TYR A 438 -55.14 33.51 -39.10
CA TYR A 438 -54.51 34.29 -40.17
C TYR A 438 -53.55 35.37 -39.63
N THR A 439 -53.94 36.11 -38.60
CA THR A 439 -53.13 37.15 -37.94
C THR A 439 -51.91 36.55 -37.23
N ASN A 440 -52.07 35.39 -36.59
CA ASN A 440 -50.95 34.65 -36.02
C ASN A 440 -49.98 34.17 -37.10
N LEU A 441 -50.49 33.71 -38.25
CA LEU A 441 -49.65 33.30 -39.38
C LEU A 441 -48.90 34.49 -39.99
N LEU A 442 -49.54 35.66 -40.12
CA LEU A 442 -48.88 36.90 -40.53
C LEU A 442 -47.77 37.30 -39.54
N THR A 443 -48.04 37.18 -38.24
CA THR A 443 -47.05 37.48 -37.18
C THR A 443 -45.86 36.53 -37.24
N GLN A 444 -46.11 35.23 -37.37
CA GLN A 444 -45.04 34.21 -37.44
C GLN A 444 -44.16 34.37 -38.68
N LEU A 445 -44.73 34.82 -39.80
CA LEU A 445 -44.01 35.05 -41.04
C LEU A 445 -43.39 36.45 -41.13
N GLU A 446 -43.52 37.28 -40.07
CA GLU A 446 -43.08 38.67 -40.01
C GLU A 446 -43.66 39.54 -41.15
N LEU A 447 -44.87 39.22 -41.60
CA LEU A 447 -45.59 39.91 -42.68
C LEU A 447 -46.57 40.97 -42.12
N PHE A 448 -46.23 41.57 -40.99
CA PHE A 448 -47.00 42.66 -40.41
C PHE A 448 -46.62 44.00 -41.09
N PRO A 449 -47.57 44.89 -41.38
CA PRO A 449 -47.25 46.17 -42.02
C PRO A 449 -46.26 47.03 -41.19
N PRO A 450 -45.34 47.77 -41.84
CA PRO A 450 -45.10 47.83 -43.28
C PRO A 450 -44.27 46.63 -43.78
N LEU A 451 -44.69 46.05 -44.91
CA LEU A 451 -43.97 44.97 -45.58
C LEU A 451 -42.64 45.46 -46.18
N ALA A 452 -41.71 44.53 -46.41
CA ALA A 452 -40.45 44.84 -47.09
C ALA A 452 -40.69 45.35 -48.53
N PRO A 453 -39.82 46.23 -49.07
CA PRO A 453 -39.89 46.69 -50.46
C PRO A 453 -39.93 45.49 -51.41
N PRO A 454 -40.85 45.40 -52.40
CA PRO A 454 -41.61 46.47 -53.08
C PRO A 454 -43.10 46.59 -52.69
N LEU A 455 -43.53 46.09 -51.53
CA LEU A 455 -44.96 45.99 -51.15
C LEU A 455 -45.37 46.91 -49.97
N GLU A 456 -44.73 48.08 -49.84
CA GLU A 456 -44.86 48.99 -48.69
C GLU A 456 -46.29 49.54 -48.46
N ASP A 457 -47.10 49.67 -49.52
CA ASP A 457 -48.46 50.23 -49.47
C ASP A 457 -49.58 49.19 -49.26
N VAL A 458 -49.26 47.92 -49.03
CA VAL A 458 -50.27 46.85 -48.87
C VAL A 458 -50.46 46.48 -47.41
N ASP A 459 -51.66 46.80 -46.88
CA ASP A 459 -52.10 46.33 -45.57
C ASP A 459 -52.76 44.94 -45.67
N LEU A 460 -52.20 43.96 -44.95
CA LEU A 460 -52.67 42.59 -44.91
C LEU A 460 -53.58 42.29 -43.71
N THR A 461 -53.83 43.27 -42.83
CA THR A 461 -54.66 43.08 -41.63
C THR A 461 -56.15 42.97 -41.95
N LEU A 462 -56.86 42.14 -41.16
CA LEU A 462 -58.29 41.88 -41.27
C LEU A 462 -58.90 41.90 -39.86
N ASP A 463 -59.94 42.70 -39.66
CA ASP A 463 -60.67 42.80 -38.39
C ASP A 463 -62.13 42.44 -38.60
N LEU A 464 -62.73 41.72 -37.65
CA LEU A 464 -64.16 41.37 -37.66
C LEU A 464 -64.95 42.29 -36.73
N ASN A 465 -66.02 42.89 -37.25
CA ASN A 465 -66.99 43.65 -36.47
C ASN A 465 -68.34 42.93 -36.47
N THR A 466 -68.54 42.06 -35.47
CA THR A 466 -69.74 41.24 -35.29
C THR A 466 -70.98 42.05 -34.89
N ALA A 467 -70.82 43.31 -34.48
CA ALA A 467 -71.93 44.19 -34.09
C ALA A 467 -72.55 44.98 -35.27
N SER A 468 -72.01 44.84 -36.48
CA SER A 468 -72.48 45.57 -37.66
C SER A 468 -73.73 44.91 -38.27
N SER A 469 -74.82 45.68 -38.41
CA SER A 469 -76.07 45.18 -39.01
C SER A 469 -76.01 45.01 -40.54
N ASN A 470 -74.98 45.55 -41.19
CA ASN A 470 -74.80 45.44 -42.64
C ASN A 470 -73.77 44.35 -42.97
N PRO A 471 -74.12 43.31 -43.76
CA PRO A 471 -73.21 42.21 -44.09
C PRO A 471 -71.90 42.62 -44.75
N HIS A 472 -71.89 43.76 -45.47
CA HIS A 472 -70.70 44.29 -46.14
C HIS A 472 -69.70 44.97 -45.19
N ASN A 473 -70.14 45.30 -43.97
CA ASN A 473 -69.34 45.97 -42.94
C ASN A 473 -68.97 45.03 -41.79
N LEU A 474 -69.17 43.71 -41.95
CA LEU A 474 -68.81 42.70 -40.95
C LEU A 474 -67.29 42.45 -40.91
N LEU A 475 -66.60 42.64 -42.03
CA LEU A 475 -65.15 42.48 -42.14
C LEU A 475 -64.53 43.81 -42.58
N SER A 476 -63.70 44.40 -41.73
CA SER A 476 -62.93 45.61 -42.01
C SER A 476 -61.51 45.24 -42.41
N GLY A 477 -61.09 45.65 -43.60
CA GLY A 477 -59.74 45.38 -44.14
C GLY A 477 -59.71 45.45 -45.67
N ALA A 478 -58.55 45.19 -46.25
CA ALA A 478 -58.38 45.13 -47.70
C ALA A 478 -59.12 43.91 -48.32
N ASP A 479 -59.57 44.02 -49.57
CA ASP A 479 -60.28 42.93 -50.26
C ASP A 479 -59.38 41.69 -50.38
N ILE A 480 -59.80 40.60 -49.72
CA ILE A 480 -59.10 39.30 -49.66
C ILE A 480 -58.70 38.81 -51.06
N ARG A 481 -59.59 38.97 -52.05
CA ARG A 481 -59.39 38.39 -53.40
C ARG A 481 -58.53 39.27 -54.29
N ARG A 482 -58.66 40.60 -54.15
CA ARG A 482 -58.03 41.56 -55.07
C ARG A 482 -56.69 42.09 -54.59
N VAL A 483 -56.47 42.14 -53.27
CA VAL A 483 -55.28 42.79 -52.68
C VAL A 483 -54.44 41.80 -51.89
N ILE A 484 -55.02 41.14 -50.89
CA ILE A 484 -54.28 40.27 -49.96
C ILE A 484 -53.70 39.05 -50.67
N LYS A 485 -54.51 38.31 -51.44
CA LYS A 485 -54.07 37.08 -52.11
C LYS A 485 -52.97 37.31 -53.17
N PRO A 486 -53.07 38.32 -54.06
CA PRO A 486 -51.98 38.64 -54.99
C PRO A 486 -50.68 39.06 -54.29
N ALA A 487 -50.77 39.85 -53.22
CA ALA A 487 -49.58 40.28 -52.45
C ALA A 487 -48.86 39.11 -51.78
N LEU A 488 -49.59 38.21 -51.11
CA LEU A 488 -49.02 36.99 -50.52
C LEU A 488 -48.40 36.07 -51.58
N SER A 489 -48.99 36.00 -52.78
CA SER A 489 -48.43 35.23 -53.89
C SER A 489 -47.11 35.81 -54.38
N ALA A 490 -46.98 37.14 -54.42
CA ALA A 490 -45.74 37.82 -54.79
C ALA A 490 -44.62 37.61 -53.75
N VAL A 491 -44.95 37.72 -52.46
CA VAL A 491 -44.02 37.42 -51.35
C VAL A 491 -43.54 35.96 -51.41
N ALA A 492 -44.46 35.02 -51.63
CA ALA A 492 -44.12 33.60 -51.75
C ALA A 492 -43.14 33.35 -52.91
N GLU A 493 -43.34 34.00 -54.06
CA GLU A 493 -42.46 33.85 -55.21
C GLU A 493 -41.08 34.48 -54.98
N ALA A 494 -41.02 35.65 -54.35
CA ALA A 494 -39.75 36.28 -53.96
C ALA A 494 -38.94 35.39 -53.00
N LYS A 495 -39.58 34.79 -52.00
CA LYS A 495 -38.92 33.86 -51.06
C LYS A 495 -38.50 32.54 -51.73
N ARG A 496 -39.27 32.01 -52.69
CA ARG A 496 -38.85 30.85 -53.51
C ARG A 496 -37.60 31.16 -54.32
N SER A 497 -37.54 32.33 -54.96
CA SER A 497 -36.36 32.77 -55.71
C SER A 497 -35.14 32.96 -54.80
N ALA A 498 -35.32 33.56 -53.62
CA ALA A 498 -34.23 33.72 -52.66
C ALA A 498 -33.68 32.36 -52.18
N ARG A 499 -34.57 31.39 -51.91
CA ARG A 499 -34.18 30.02 -51.56
C ARG A 499 -33.39 29.34 -52.67
N ALA A 500 -33.81 29.51 -53.94
CA ALA A 500 -33.10 28.95 -55.08
C ALA A 500 -31.68 29.54 -55.24
N ASN A 501 -31.50 30.82 -54.95
CA ASN A 501 -30.18 31.47 -54.95
C ASN A 501 -29.28 30.92 -53.84
N VAL A 502 -29.79 30.79 -52.60
CA VAL A 502 -29.03 30.22 -51.48
C VAL A 502 -28.66 28.76 -51.75
N GLU A 503 -29.56 27.97 -52.32
CA GLU A 503 -29.24 26.58 -52.71
C GLU A 503 -28.14 26.54 -53.79
N SER A 504 -28.17 27.48 -54.74
CA SER A 504 -27.12 27.59 -55.76
C SER A 504 -25.77 27.97 -55.15
N GLU A 505 -25.74 28.83 -54.13
CA GLU A 505 -24.52 29.15 -53.36
C GLU A 505 -24.03 27.97 -52.53
N ARG A 506 -24.94 27.22 -51.91
CA ARG A 506 -24.62 25.98 -51.18
C ARG A 506 -23.93 24.97 -52.11
N ILE A 507 -24.46 24.76 -53.31
CA ILE A 507 -23.85 23.87 -54.30
C ILE A 507 -22.43 24.33 -54.69
N LYS A 508 -22.20 25.64 -54.81
CA LYS A 508 -20.84 26.16 -55.08
C LYS A 508 -19.88 25.89 -53.92
N LEU A 509 -20.32 26.13 -52.69
CA LEU A 509 -19.51 25.86 -51.49
C LEU A 509 -19.24 24.36 -51.32
N ASP A 510 -20.21 23.49 -51.61
CA ASP A 510 -20.01 22.03 -51.59
C ASP A 510 -18.95 21.62 -52.62
N ASN A 511 -18.97 22.19 -53.84
CA ASN A 511 -17.93 21.92 -54.85
C ASN A 511 -16.54 22.43 -54.43
N GLU A 512 -16.46 23.61 -53.80
CA GLU A 512 -15.20 24.14 -53.25
C GLU A 512 -14.68 23.25 -52.11
N LEU A 513 -15.57 22.75 -51.26
CA LEU A 513 -15.23 21.82 -50.18
C LEU A 513 -14.70 20.49 -50.73
N ASP A 514 -15.32 19.94 -51.77
CA ASP A 514 -14.85 18.72 -52.43
C ASP A 514 -13.47 18.92 -53.04
N GLN A 515 -13.20 20.10 -53.65
CA GLN A 515 -11.88 20.43 -54.18
C GLN A 515 -10.81 20.50 -53.08
N VAL A 516 -11.10 21.19 -51.97
CA VAL A 516 -10.17 21.26 -50.83
C VAL A 516 -9.95 19.88 -50.20
N THR A 517 -10.99 19.04 -50.16
CA THR A 517 -10.88 17.67 -49.64
C THR A 517 -9.94 16.83 -50.50
N LEU A 518 -10.04 16.91 -51.83
CA LEU A 518 -9.12 16.23 -52.74
C LEU A 518 -7.68 16.74 -52.60
N GLU A 519 -7.50 18.05 -52.39
CA GLU A 519 -6.17 18.63 -52.13
C GLU A 519 -5.58 18.10 -50.81
N CYS A 520 -6.39 17.96 -49.75
CA CYS A 520 -5.97 17.34 -48.50
C CYS A 520 -5.57 15.85 -48.70
N GLU A 521 -6.37 15.07 -49.43
CA GLU A 521 -6.07 13.67 -49.74
C GLU A 521 -4.73 13.53 -50.50
N ASN A 522 -4.48 14.39 -51.49
CA ASN A 522 -3.21 14.40 -52.21
C ASN A 522 -2.03 14.74 -51.30
N ILE A 523 -2.18 15.72 -50.40
CA ILE A 523 -1.14 16.07 -49.43
C ILE A 523 -0.91 14.92 -48.43
N GLU A 524 -1.96 14.21 -48.01
CA GLU A 524 -1.83 13.02 -47.17
C GLU A 524 -1.05 11.91 -47.88
N GLU A 525 -1.30 11.67 -49.17
CA GLU A 525 -0.52 10.73 -49.97
C GLU A 525 0.96 11.15 -50.09
N GLU A 526 1.23 12.45 -50.30
CA GLU A 526 2.59 12.99 -50.32
C GLU A 526 3.29 12.82 -48.96
N ILE A 527 2.57 13.06 -47.86
CA ILE A 527 3.10 12.84 -46.50
C ILE A 527 3.47 11.37 -46.33
N VAL A 528 2.60 10.44 -46.70
CA VAL A 528 2.88 9.00 -46.62
C VAL A 528 4.11 8.62 -47.47
N GLU A 529 4.30 9.23 -48.64
CA GLU A 529 5.47 8.99 -49.47
C GLU A 529 6.76 9.54 -48.82
N VAL A 530 6.68 10.73 -48.22
CA VAL A 530 7.81 11.35 -47.49
C VAL A 530 8.14 10.54 -46.24
N GLU A 531 7.16 10.06 -45.48
CA GLU A 531 7.37 9.19 -44.32
C GLU A 531 8.09 7.90 -44.72
N LYS A 532 7.69 7.27 -45.83
CA LYS A 532 8.42 6.10 -46.36
C LYS A 532 9.86 6.43 -46.71
N LYS A 533 10.14 7.61 -47.28
CA LYS A 533 11.51 8.06 -47.56
C LYS A 533 12.31 8.32 -46.28
N VAL A 534 11.68 8.88 -45.23
CA VAL A 534 12.30 9.11 -43.93
C VAL A 534 12.66 7.77 -43.26
N VAL A 535 11.74 6.80 -43.26
CA VAL A 535 12.01 5.46 -42.73
C VAL A 535 13.17 4.80 -43.47
N ALA A 536 13.14 4.82 -44.82
CA ALA A 536 14.22 4.25 -45.61
C ALA A 536 15.59 4.93 -45.36
N LEU A 537 15.61 6.25 -45.17
CA LEU A 537 16.84 6.99 -44.81
C LEU A 537 17.30 6.68 -43.38
N ASN A 538 16.37 6.48 -42.44
CA ASN A 538 16.71 6.10 -41.09
C ASN A 538 17.32 4.69 -41.04
N ASP A 539 16.73 3.73 -41.77
CA ASP A 539 17.28 2.38 -41.92
C ASP A 539 18.69 2.42 -42.52
N GLN A 540 18.92 3.24 -43.56
CA GLN A 540 20.26 3.45 -44.12
C GLN A 540 21.23 4.09 -43.12
N ALA A 541 20.76 5.02 -42.29
CA ALA A 541 21.59 5.65 -41.26
C ALA A 541 21.95 4.65 -40.14
N ASP A 542 21.03 3.78 -39.76
CA ASP A 542 21.26 2.72 -38.77
C ASP A 542 22.21 1.65 -39.32
N ASP A 543 22.05 1.23 -40.58
CA ASP A 543 23.01 0.34 -41.26
C ASP A 543 24.42 0.95 -41.30
N LEU A 544 24.54 2.23 -41.67
CA LEU A 544 25.82 2.94 -41.68
C LEU A 544 26.41 3.06 -40.27
N ARG A 545 25.56 3.27 -39.25
CA ARG A 545 26.00 3.33 -37.85
C ARG A 545 26.51 1.97 -37.37
N GLU A 546 25.83 0.89 -37.72
CA GLU A 546 26.25 -0.47 -37.40
C GLU A 546 27.58 -0.81 -38.08
N VAL A 547 27.73 -0.49 -39.37
CA VAL A 547 28.99 -0.64 -40.10
C VAL A 547 30.10 0.18 -39.44
N ALA A 548 29.87 1.47 -39.16
CA ALA A 548 30.86 2.33 -38.51
C ALA A 548 31.23 1.85 -37.10
N GLN A 549 30.27 1.31 -36.35
CA GLN A 549 30.52 0.74 -35.03
C GLN A 549 31.33 -0.55 -35.12
N GLN A 550 31.04 -1.40 -36.09
CA GLN A 550 31.80 -2.61 -36.35
C GLN A 550 33.23 -2.28 -36.80
N GLU A 551 33.41 -1.30 -37.69
CA GLU A 551 34.71 -0.78 -38.08
C GLU A 551 35.46 -0.18 -36.89
N ALA A 552 34.80 0.58 -36.01
CA ALA A 552 35.41 1.11 -34.81
C ALA A 552 35.87 0.02 -33.84
N VAL A 553 35.13 -1.09 -33.73
CA VAL A 553 35.54 -2.26 -32.93
C VAL A 553 36.77 -2.93 -33.55
N VAL A 554 36.79 -3.13 -34.87
CA VAL A 554 37.95 -3.69 -35.57
C VAL A 554 39.16 -2.78 -35.45
N ALA A 555 39.00 -1.48 -35.68
CA ALA A 555 40.07 -0.48 -35.54
C ALA A 555 40.57 -0.39 -34.09
N ASN A 556 39.71 -0.45 -33.08
CA ASN A 556 40.14 -0.51 -31.68
C ASN A 556 40.89 -1.82 -31.37
N ALA A 557 40.47 -2.95 -31.93
CA ALA A 557 41.19 -4.21 -31.76
C ALA A 557 42.59 -4.15 -32.39
N GLU A 558 42.70 -3.54 -33.58
CA GLU A 558 43.98 -3.30 -34.25
C GLU A 558 44.85 -2.28 -33.50
N ALA A 559 44.26 -1.19 -33.00
CA ALA A 559 44.94 -0.20 -32.17
C ALA A 559 45.47 -0.83 -30.87
N ASN A 560 44.67 -1.65 -30.18
CA ASN A 560 45.13 -2.40 -28.99
C ASN A 560 46.26 -3.38 -29.32
N ARG A 561 46.19 -4.04 -30.49
CA ARG A 561 47.27 -4.91 -30.96
C ARG A 561 48.55 -4.10 -31.21
N LEU A 562 48.46 -2.96 -31.90
CA LEU A 562 49.58 -2.06 -32.16
C LEU A 562 50.13 -1.45 -30.88
N GLU A 563 49.29 -1.07 -29.91
CA GLU A 563 49.71 -0.60 -28.60
C GLU A 563 50.48 -1.69 -27.84
N LYS A 564 50.02 -2.94 -27.90
CA LYS A 564 50.72 -4.08 -27.29
C LYS A 564 52.06 -4.36 -27.99
N GLU A 565 52.10 -4.30 -29.32
CA GLU A 565 53.34 -4.41 -30.10
C GLU A 565 54.29 -3.24 -29.78
N LEU A 566 53.79 -2.01 -29.65
CA LEU A 566 54.57 -0.82 -29.30
C LEU A 566 55.05 -0.85 -27.85
N ALA A 567 54.26 -1.36 -26.90
CA ALA A 567 54.67 -1.60 -25.53
C ALA A 567 55.75 -2.68 -25.44
N ASN A 568 55.61 -3.76 -26.21
CA ASN A 568 56.63 -4.80 -26.34
C ASN A 568 57.91 -4.23 -26.98
N ALA A 569 57.79 -3.44 -28.05
CA ALA A 569 58.91 -2.77 -28.71
C ALA A 569 59.58 -1.74 -27.78
N ARG A 570 58.82 -0.98 -26.99
CA ARG A 570 59.35 -0.06 -25.96
C ARG A 570 60.08 -0.83 -24.88
N THR A 571 59.54 -1.93 -24.39
CA THR A 571 60.20 -2.78 -23.38
C THR A 571 61.47 -3.42 -23.95
N ALA A 572 61.43 -3.90 -25.20
CA ALA A 572 62.59 -4.43 -25.90
C ALA A 572 63.64 -3.35 -26.20
N ALA A 573 63.23 -2.12 -26.55
CA ALA A 573 64.12 -0.99 -26.77
C ALA A 573 64.73 -0.47 -25.46
N LEU A 574 63.96 -0.44 -24.36
CA LEU A 574 64.48 -0.17 -23.02
C LEU A 574 65.48 -1.24 -22.59
N GLY A 575 65.17 -2.53 -22.79
CA GLY A 575 66.08 -3.64 -22.51
C GLY A 575 67.37 -3.59 -23.36
N LYS A 576 67.25 -3.34 -24.67
CA LYS A 576 68.43 -3.12 -25.52
C LYS A 576 69.18 -1.85 -25.14
N GLY A 577 68.47 -0.79 -24.75
CA GLY A 577 69.04 0.48 -24.31
C GLY A 577 69.79 0.38 -22.98
N THR A 578 69.30 -0.41 -22.03
CA THR A 578 70.00 -0.69 -20.76
C THR A 578 71.22 -1.57 -20.98
N ILE A 579 71.15 -2.57 -21.88
CA ILE A 579 72.31 -3.38 -22.29
C ILE A 579 73.36 -2.52 -23.01
N VAL A 580 72.94 -1.62 -23.90
CA VAL A 580 73.87 -0.70 -24.58
C VAL A 580 74.46 0.31 -23.60
N ARG A 581 73.68 0.85 -22.65
CA ARG A 581 74.21 1.72 -21.58
C ARG A 581 75.20 0.99 -20.68
N SER A 582 74.91 -0.23 -20.24
CA SER A 582 75.85 -1.00 -19.41
C SER A 582 77.13 -1.29 -20.19
N ARG A 583 77.02 -1.67 -21.47
CA ARG A 583 78.18 -1.89 -22.35
C ARG A 583 78.98 -0.61 -22.60
N LEU A 584 78.31 0.54 -22.78
CA LEU A 584 78.97 1.85 -22.89
C LEU A 584 79.70 2.20 -21.60
N GLN A 585 79.08 1.97 -20.43
CA GLN A 585 79.69 2.25 -19.14
C GLN A 585 80.92 1.36 -18.89
N THR A 586 80.84 0.07 -19.23
CA THR A 586 82.01 -0.84 -19.21
C THR A 586 83.09 -0.37 -20.18
N LEU A 587 82.73 0.06 -21.39
CA LEU A 587 83.69 0.53 -22.38
C LEU A 587 84.34 1.86 -21.96
N GLN A 588 83.59 2.76 -21.32
CA GLN A 588 84.12 3.99 -20.73
C GLN A 588 85.08 3.70 -19.58
N PHE A 589 84.77 2.71 -18.74
CA PHE A 589 85.67 2.25 -17.68
C PHE A 589 86.97 1.69 -18.28
N ASN A 590 86.86 0.79 -19.25
CA ASN A 590 88.01 0.22 -19.95
C ASN A 590 88.82 1.31 -20.67
N TYR A 591 88.18 2.30 -21.29
CA TYR A 591 88.87 3.42 -21.93
C TYR A 591 89.63 4.28 -20.91
N ARG A 592 89.03 4.59 -19.76
CA ARG A 592 89.72 5.30 -18.67
C ARG A 592 90.93 4.50 -18.15
N GLU A 593 90.75 3.19 -17.97
CA GLU A 593 91.85 2.30 -17.55
C GLU A 593 92.98 2.27 -18.59
N GLN A 594 92.65 2.23 -19.89
CA GLN A 594 93.65 2.27 -20.97
C GLN A 594 94.34 3.63 -21.05
N VAL A 595 93.62 4.74 -20.87
CA VAL A 595 94.22 6.07 -20.81
C VAL A 595 95.17 6.18 -19.61
N GLU A 596 94.81 5.62 -18.45
CA GLU A 596 95.69 5.59 -17.28
C GLU A 596 96.92 4.68 -17.52
N LYS A 597 96.75 3.52 -18.17
CA LYS A 597 97.87 2.65 -18.59
C LYS A 597 98.81 3.35 -19.57
N VAL A 598 98.27 4.05 -20.56
CA VAL A 598 99.07 4.83 -21.52
C VAL A 598 99.76 6.01 -20.83
N ALA A 599 99.10 6.67 -19.88
CA ALA A 599 99.72 7.73 -19.08
C ALA A 599 100.88 7.19 -18.22
N ARG A 600 100.70 6.05 -17.54
CA ARG A 600 101.78 5.38 -16.80
C ARG A 600 102.93 4.97 -17.71
N LEU A 601 102.64 4.37 -18.86
CA LEU A 601 103.66 3.98 -19.84
C LEU A 601 104.39 5.20 -20.39
N LYS A 602 103.70 6.31 -20.67
CA LYS A 602 104.31 7.60 -21.05
C LYS A 602 105.22 8.12 -19.95
N ASP A 603 104.77 8.16 -18.71
CA ASP A 603 105.58 8.60 -17.58
C ASP A 603 106.81 7.70 -17.39
N GLU A 604 106.67 6.39 -17.57
CA GLU A 604 107.76 5.42 -17.50
C GLU A 604 108.76 5.60 -18.66
N THR A 605 108.28 5.84 -19.89
CA THR A 605 109.16 6.16 -21.03
C THR A 605 109.83 7.51 -20.86
N VAL A 606 109.13 8.54 -20.38
CA VAL A 606 109.74 9.84 -20.07
C VAL A 606 110.80 9.69 -18.98
N ARG A 607 110.55 8.88 -17.95
CA ARG A 607 111.53 8.57 -16.90
C ARG A 607 112.74 7.82 -17.46
N ALA A 608 112.53 6.86 -18.37
CA ALA A 608 113.59 6.13 -19.04
C ALA A 608 114.40 7.03 -19.99
N ILE A 609 113.75 7.93 -20.73
CA ILE A 609 114.41 8.93 -21.58
C ILE A 609 115.22 9.90 -20.72
N LEU A 610 114.67 10.42 -19.62
CA LEU A 610 115.41 11.29 -18.70
C LEU A 610 116.61 10.56 -18.09
N LYS A 611 116.46 9.29 -17.69
CA LYS A 611 117.57 8.46 -17.20
C LYS A 611 118.65 8.27 -18.26
N ASN A 612 118.28 7.84 -19.47
CA ASN A 612 119.23 7.66 -20.57
C ASN A 612 119.88 8.99 -21.00
N THR A 613 119.14 10.10 -20.99
CA THR A 613 119.68 11.42 -21.32
C THR A 613 120.63 11.92 -20.23
N HIS A 614 120.35 11.61 -18.97
CA HIS A 614 121.24 11.88 -17.84
C HIS A 614 122.52 11.02 -17.92
N GLU A 615 122.40 9.73 -18.23
CA GLU A 615 123.54 8.83 -18.46
C GLU A 615 124.38 9.28 -19.67
N ILE A 616 123.76 9.72 -20.76
CA ILE A 616 124.46 10.29 -21.92
C ILE A 616 125.12 11.64 -21.56
N ALA A 617 124.48 12.47 -20.74
CA ALA A 617 125.08 13.72 -20.27
C ALA A 617 126.29 13.47 -19.38
N ILE A 618 126.20 12.51 -18.45
CA ILE A 618 127.34 12.07 -17.62
C ILE A 618 128.44 11.51 -18.52
N PHE A 619 128.12 10.63 -19.47
CA PHE A 619 129.09 10.08 -20.41
C PHE A 619 129.74 11.18 -21.27
N LYS A 620 128.97 12.18 -21.72
CA LYS A 620 129.52 13.34 -22.45
C LYS A 620 130.45 14.15 -21.55
N ASP A 621 130.10 14.39 -20.29
CA ASP A 621 130.95 15.13 -19.35
C ASP A 621 132.23 14.35 -19.05
N GLU A 622 132.14 13.03 -18.91
CA GLU A 622 133.25 12.12 -18.65
C GLU A 622 134.18 11.99 -19.87
N VAL A 623 133.62 11.95 -21.08
CA VAL A 623 134.39 12.00 -22.35
C VAL A 623 134.96 13.39 -22.59
N SER A 624 134.24 14.47 -22.26
CA SER A 624 134.75 15.86 -22.40
C SER A 624 135.87 16.13 -21.40
N ARG A 625 135.77 15.57 -20.19
CA ARG A 625 136.82 15.58 -19.17
C ARG A 625 138.01 14.74 -19.61
N CYS A 626 137.81 13.52 -20.10
CA CYS A 626 138.88 12.70 -20.66
C CYS A 626 139.55 13.35 -21.87
N LEU A 627 138.80 13.99 -22.79
CA LEU A 627 139.37 14.72 -23.94
C LEU A 627 140.09 16.00 -23.51
N SER A 628 139.65 16.65 -22.43
CA SER A 628 140.39 17.76 -21.82
C SER A 628 141.67 17.28 -21.14
N ASP A 629 141.64 16.14 -20.47
CA ASP A 629 142.80 15.49 -19.85
C ASP A 629 143.79 14.98 -20.92
N LEU A 630 143.29 14.47 -22.06
CA LEU A 630 144.11 14.06 -23.21
C LEU A 630 144.68 15.26 -23.98
N ARG A 631 143.95 16.38 -24.02
CA ARG A 631 144.45 17.65 -24.56
C ARG A 631 145.52 18.26 -23.64
N LEU A 632 145.34 18.21 -22.33
CA LEU A 632 146.33 18.66 -21.34
C LEU A 632 147.59 17.78 -21.34
N PHE A 633 147.46 16.48 -21.63
CA PHE A 633 148.61 15.57 -21.79
C PHE A 633 149.30 15.70 -23.17
N ALA A 634 148.61 16.20 -24.20
CA ALA A 634 149.16 16.39 -25.54
C ALA A 634 149.82 17.76 -25.77
N GLU A 635 149.60 18.73 -24.87
CA GLU A 635 150.14 20.10 -24.98
C GLU A 635 151.30 20.42 -24.00
N GLY A 636 151.86 19.47 -23.24
CA GLY A 636 153.04 19.78 -22.40
C GLY A 636 153.76 18.58 -21.76
N GLU A 637 155.08 18.59 -21.95
CA GLU A 637 156.20 17.80 -21.36
C GLU A 637 155.94 16.88 -20.14
#